data_AF-A0A8S1HT64-F1
#
_entry.id   AF-A0A8S1HT64-F1
#
_cell.length_a   1.000
_cell.length_b   1.000
_cell.length_c   1.000
_cell.angle_alpha   90.00
_cell.angle_beta   90.00
_cell.angle_gamma   90.00
#
_symmetry.space_group_name_H-M   'P 1'
#
loop_
_entity.id
_entity.type
_entity.pdbx_description
1 polymer ?
#
loop_
_entity_poly.entity_id
_entity_poly.type
_entity_poly.pdbx_seq_one_letter_code
_entity_poly.pdbx_strand_id
1 'polypeptide(L)' 'DGFINGLSFSNDGKWLALAVGQEHKDGRWWVDKEARNRVVVIPVRNANEAESEEQRKNGDVATFDDDEDSDED' A
#
# COMPACT_ATOMS: atom_id res chain seq x y z
N ASP A 1 -14.55 -12.11 1.55
CA ASP A 1 -16.01 -11.87 1.46
C ASP A 1 -16.58 -11.18 2.70
N GLY A 2 -17.73 -10.51 2.54
CA GLY A 2 -18.42 -9.64 3.50
C GLY A 2 -18.86 -8.26 2.94
N PHE A 3 -19.77 -7.59 3.63
CA PHE A 3 -20.29 -6.25 3.28
C PHE A 3 -19.41 -5.14 3.81
N ILE A 4 -19.10 -4.15 2.97
CA ILE A 4 -18.43 -2.92 3.39
C ILE A 4 -19.47 -1.98 3.98
N ASN A 5 -19.39 -1.76 5.29
CA ASN A 5 -20.32 -0.92 6.03
C ASN A 5 -19.74 0.49 6.31
N GLY A 6 -18.46 0.71 6.03
CA GLY A 6 -17.81 2.00 6.20
C GLY A 6 -16.41 2.05 5.57
N LEU A 7 -16.00 3.26 5.19
CA LEU A 7 -14.72 3.60 4.59
C LEU A 7 -14.20 4.88 5.26
N SER A 8 -12.92 4.91 5.62
CA SER A 8 -12.27 6.13 6.11
C SER A 8 -10.79 6.15 5.77
N PHE A 9 -10.31 7.27 5.24
CA PHE A 9 -8.87 7.50 5.10
C PHE A 9 -8.26 7.96 6.42
N SER A 10 -6.97 7.71 6.58
CA SER A 10 -6.15 8.44 7.56
C SER A 10 -6.00 9.90 7.14
N ASN A 11 -5.68 10.77 8.11
CA ASN A 11 -5.54 12.20 7.86
C ASN A 11 -4.45 12.55 6.83
N ASP A 12 -3.42 11.71 6.71
CA ASP A 12 -2.34 11.83 5.73
C ASP A 12 -2.62 11.12 4.40
N GLY A 13 -3.78 10.48 4.25
CA GLY A 13 -4.19 9.76 3.04
C GLY A 13 -3.42 8.46 2.77
N LYS A 14 -2.48 8.05 3.63
CA LYS A 14 -1.63 6.87 3.42
C LYS A 14 -2.30 5.55 3.77
N TRP A 15 -3.42 5.59 4.48
CA TRP A 15 -4.14 4.40 4.92
C TRP A 15 -5.62 4.53 4.64
N LEU A 16 -6.25 3.40 4.31
CA LEU A 16 -7.70 3.27 4.17
C LEU A 16 -8.19 2.17 5.11
N ALA A 17 -9.09 2.54 6.02
CA ALA A 17 -9.81 1.62 6.89
C ALA A 17 -11.17 1.26 6.28
N LEU A 18 -11.49 -0.04 6.32
CA LEU A 18 -12.73 -0.63 5.83
C LEU A 18 -13.41 -1.36 6.99
N ALA A 19 -14.69 -1.07 7.25
CA ALA A 19 -15.50 -1.87 8.17
C ALA A 19 -16.21 -2.97 7.37
N VAL A 20 -15.86 -4.25 7.64
CA VAL A 20 -16.43 -5.40 6.93
C VAL A 20 -17.30 -6.22 7.89
N GLY A 21 -18.52 -6.55 7.47
CA GLY A 21 -19.47 -7.32 8.28
C GLY A 21 -20.20 -8.42 7.50
N GLN A 22 -20.88 -9.30 8.24
CA GLN A 22 -21.74 -10.35 7.69
C GLN A 22 -23.06 -9.82 7.11
N GLU A 23 -23.47 -8.64 7.54
CA GLU A 23 -24.77 -8.04 7.23
C GLU A 23 -24.58 -6.63 6.67
N HIS A 24 -25.55 -6.17 5.87
CA HIS A 24 -25.58 -4.79 5.38
C HIS A 24 -25.83 -3.80 6.51
N LYS A 25 -25.29 -2.59 6.38
CA LYS A 25 -25.46 -1.50 7.34
C LYS A 25 -26.92 -1.11 7.60
N ASP A 26 -27.77 -1.16 6.57
CA ASP A 26 -29.16 -0.67 6.63
C ASP A 26 -30.18 -1.76 6.95
N GLY A 27 -29.72 -2.97 7.27
CA GLY A 27 -30.60 -4.07 7.70
C GLY A 27 -30.14 -5.46 7.28
N ARG A 28 -30.79 -6.48 7.85
CA ARG A 28 -30.49 -7.90 7.62
C ARG A 28 -31.17 -8.46 6.38
N TRP A 29 -31.07 -7.75 5.26
CA TRP A 29 -31.66 -8.20 3.98
C TRP A 29 -30.92 -9.42 3.42
N TRP A 30 -29.65 -9.58 3.79
CA TRP A 30 -28.81 -10.71 3.43
C TRP A 30 -27.76 -10.91 4.53
N VAL A 31 -27.42 -12.18 4.77
CA VAL A 31 -26.42 -12.59 5.77
C VAL A 31 -25.40 -13.47 5.05
N ASP A 32 -24.18 -12.96 4.93
CA ASP A 32 -23.03 -13.74 4.50
C ASP A 32 -22.43 -14.44 5.73
N LYS A 33 -22.75 -15.72 5.90
CA LYS A 33 -22.33 -16.51 7.07
C LYS A 33 -20.84 -16.83 7.07
N GLU A 34 -20.17 -16.74 5.93
CA GLU A 34 -18.74 -17.03 5.81
C GLU A 34 -17.89 -15.79 6.09
N ALA A 35 -18.46 -14.60 5.89
CA ALA A 35 -17.82 -13.36 6.26
C ALA A 35 -17.53 -13.28 7.77
N ARG A 36 -16.42 -12.64 8.12
CA ARG A 36 -16.10 -12.29 9.51
C ARG A 36 -16.21 -10.79 9.71
N ASN A 37 -16.82 -10.39 10.83
CA ASN A 37 -16.82 -9.00 11.28
C ASN A 37 -15.40 -8.57 11.61
N ARG A 38 -14.87 -7.60 10.86
CA ARG A 38 -13.47 -7.18 10.97
C ARG A 38 -13.28 -5.74 10.48
N VAL A 39 -12.22 -5.11 10.95
CA VAL A 39 -11.69 -3.88 10.38
C VAL A 39 -10.48 -4.25 9.53
N VAL A 40 -10.46 -3.83 8.27
CA VAL A 40 -9.33 -4.02 7.36
C VAL A 40 -8.66 -2.67 7.17
N VAL A 41 -7.34 -2.62 7.34
CA VAL A 41 -6.54 -1.42 7.09
C VAL A 41 -5.56 -1.74 5.98
N ILE A 42 -5.62 -0.98 4.89
CA ILE A 42 -4.73 -1.14 3.75
C ILE A 42 -3.91 0.14 3.53
N PRO A 43 -2.62 0.02 3.15
CA PRO A 43 -1.85 1.17 2.72
C PRO A 43 -2.37 1.66 1.36
N VAL A 44 -2.37 2.97 1.17
CA VAL A 44 -2.77 3.66 -0.05
C VAL A 44 -1.53 4.35 -0.59
N ARG A 45 -1.21 4.11 -1.86
CA ARG A 45 -0.11 4.76 -2.56
C ARG A 45 -0.67 5.80 -3.50
N ASN A 46 -0.15 7.02 -3.42
CA ASN A 46 -0.43 8.03 -4.42
C ASN A 46 0.27 7.61 -5.72
N ALA A 47 -0.47 7.61 -6.83
CA ALA A 47 0.10 7.28 -8.15
C ALA A 47 1.32 8.17 -8.47
N ASN A 48 1.28 9.43 -8.04
CA ASN A 48 2.35 10.40 -8.26
C ASN A 48 3.61 10.15 -7.39
N GLU A 49 3.49 9.44 -6.27
CA GLU A 49 4.63 9.16 -5.38
C GLU A 49 5.28 7.81 -5.70
N ALA A 50 4.51 6.84 -6.20
CA ALA A 50 5.01 5.50 -6.55
C ALA A 50 6.11 5.54 -7.62
N GLU A 51 5.99 6.42 -8.61
CA GLU A 51 7.00 6.59 -9.68
C GLU A 51 8.33 7.16 -9.15
N SER A 52 8.27 8.00 -8.12
CA SER A 52 9.46 8.65 -7.53
C SER A 52 10.27 7.72 -6.60
N GLU A 53 9.65 6.69 -6.02
CA GLU A 53 10.32 5.69 -5.19
C GLU A 53 11.02 4.61 -6.03
N GLU A 54 10.44 4.22 -7.17
CA GLU A 54 11.07 3.27 -8.10
C GLU A 54 12.37 3.84 -8.72
N GLN A 55 12.41 5.15 -9.00
CA GLN A 55 13.62 5.80 -9.49
C GLN A 55 14.76 5.82 -8.46
N ARG A 56 14.45 6.00 -7.17
CA ARG A 56 15.46 5.98 -6.10
C ARG A 56 16.10 4.60 -5.92
N LYS A 57 15.31 3.54 -6.08
CA LYS A 57 15.81 2.17 -5.91
C LYS A 57 16.75 1.72 -7.04
N ASN A 58 16.67 2.37 -8.21
CA ASN A 58 17.51 2.06 -9.38
C ASN A 58 18.79 2.91 -9.45
N GLY A 59 18.96 3.91 -8.58
CA GLY A 59 20.10 4.86 -8.62
C GLY A 59 21.33 4.46 -7.81
N ASP A 60 21.26 3.40 -6.98
CA ASP A 60 22.33 3.04 -6.04
C ASP A 60 23.37 2.05 -6.60
N VAL A 61 23.39 1.78 -7.92
CA VAL A 61 24.55 1.13 -8.55
C VAL A 61 25.61 2.20 -8.78
N ALA A 62 26.34 2.55 -7.72
CA ALA A 62 27.59 3.26 -7.84
C ALA A 62 28.54 2.41 -8.68
N THR A 63 28.90 2.90 -9.86
CA THR A 63 30.07 2.42 -10.61
C THR A 63 31.27 2.62 -9.69
N PHE A 64 31.85 1.51 -9.24
CA PHE A 64 33.16 1.53 -8.61
C PHE A 64 34.14 1.88 -9.72
N ASP A 65 34.55 3.15 -9.79
CA ASP A 65 35.62 3.59 -10.65
C ASP A 65 36.89 2.83 -10.22
N ASP A 66 37.31 1.90 -11.07
CA ASP A 66 38.57 1.19 -10.99
C ASP A 66 39.65 2.21 -11.41
N ASP A 67 40.18 2.96 -10.44
CA ASP A 67 41.29 3.88 -10.68
C ASP A 67 42.49 3.08 -11.22
N GLU A 68 42.82 3.33 -12.49
CA GLU A 68 44.03 2.83 -13.16
C GLU A 68 45.28 3.35 -12.43
N ASP A 69 45.94 2.50 -11.64
CA ASP A 69 47.35 2.70 -11.29
C ASP A 69 48.19 2.45 -12.55
N SER A 70 48.43 3.53 -13.29
CA SER A 70 49.45 3.62 -14.32
C SER A 70 50.80 3.93 -13.65
N ASP A 71 51.60 2.88 -13.43
CA ASP A 71 53.01 3.03 -13.04
C ASP A 71 53.77 3.67 -14.23
N GLU A 72 54.09 4.97 -14.13
CA GLU A 72 55.03 5.66 -15.02
C GLU A 72 56.49 5.38 -14.59
N ASP A 73 57.25 4.80 -15.54
CA ASP A 73 58.71 4.65 -15.75
C ASP A 73 59.74 4.90 -14.62
#